data_AF-A0A9X3WGV8-F1
#
_entry.id   AF-A0A9X3WGV8-F1
#
_cell.length_a   1.000
_cell.length_b   1.000
_cell.length_c   1.000
_cell.angle_alpha   90.00
_cell.angle_beta   90.00
_cell.angle_gamma   90.00
#
_symmetry.space_group_name_H-M   'P 1'
#
loop_
_entity.id
_entity.type
_entity.pdbx_description
1 polymer ?
#
loop_
_entity_poly.entity_id
_entity_poly.type
_entity_poly.pdbx_seq_one_letter_code
_entity_poly.pdbx_strand_id
1 'polypeptide(L)'
;MEKSIALTLLLFVLFVSGCSEKQELTIEDILLALDNEGIEYNEMSQIPELRSTKENYSYELSEGRLRVHLFSSDEDRKEVQADPYPTAMFATPTATYGLHKVLIFYMQGNDRLVTKLDSAFEDFE
;
A
#
# COMPACT_ATOMS: atom_id res chain seq x y z
N MET A 1 -11.33 -54.65 4.87
CA MET A 1 -10.09 -54.28 5.56
C MET A 1 -9.51 -53.10 4.79
N GLU A 2 -10.05 -51.89 4.84
CA GLU A 2 -10.34 -51.07 6.02
C GLU A 2 -9.20 -51.06 7.04
N LYS A 3 -8.73 -49.85 7.35
CA LYS A 3 -7.77 -49.43 8.39
C LYS A 3 -6.30 -49.25 7.96
N SER A 4 -6.01 -48.27 7.10
CA SER A 4 -4.68 -47.61 7.12
C SER A 4 -4.67 -46.12 6.77
N ILE A 5 -5.80 -45.48 6.44
CA ILE A 5 -5.79 -44.10 5.91
C ILE A 5 -5.85 -43.03 7.02
N ALA A 6 -6.24 -43.41 8.24
CA ALA A 6 -6.49 -42.45 9.31
C ALA A 6 -5.24 -41.94 10.08
N LEU A 7 -4.06 -42.53 9.86
CA LEU A 7 -2.89 -42.20 10.69
C LEU A 7 -1.99 -41.10 10.10
N THR A 8 -2.04 -40.85 8.80
CA THR A 8 -1.15 -39.87 8.14
C THR A 8 -1.68 -38.43 8.19
N LEU A 9 -2.98 -38.26 8.46
CA LEU A 9 -3.64 -36.94 8.51
C LEU A 9 -3.46 -36.20 9.84
N LEU A 10 -2.93 -36.84 10.88
CA LEU A 10 -2.79 -36.24 12.21
C LEU A 10 -1.50 -35.43 12.41
N LEU A 11 -0.53 -35.55 11.50
CA LEU A 11 0.80 -34.93 11.65
C LEU A 11 0.95 -33.56 10.97
N PHE A 12 -0.05 -33.13 10.18
CA PHE A 12 -0.01 -31.84 9.48
C PHE A 12 -0.65 -30.68 10.26
N VAL A 13 -1.26 -30.95 11.42
CA VAL A 13 -2.03 -29.93 12.18
C VAL A 13 -1.14 -29.10 13.12
N LEU A 14 0.19 -29.31 13.14
CA LEU A 14 1.10 -28.60 14.05
C LEU A 14 1.77 -27.34 13.48
N PHE A 15 1.42 -26.90 12.26
CA PHE A 15 2.02 -25.70 11.66
C PHE A 15 1.30 -24.38 11.96
N VAL A 16 0.24 -24.37 12.78
CA VAL A 16 -0.44 -23.12 13.19
C VAL A 16 0.09 -22.66 14.55
N SER A 17 1.41 -22.58 14.69
CA SER A 17 2.06 -21.89 15.82
C SER A 17 2.60 -20.58 15.27
N GLY A 18 2.01 -19.48 15.72
CA GLY A 18 2.06 -18.19 15.06
C GLY A 18 3.45 -17.60 14.85
N CYS A 19 3.70 -17.22 13.61
CA CYS A 19 4.33 -15.93 13.31
C CYS A 19 3.20 -14.97 12.95
N SER A 20 2.78 -14.13 13.90
CA SER A 20 2.14 -12.85 13.53
C SER A 20 3.26 -11.91 13.10
N GLU A 21 3.97 -12.28 12.03
CA GLU A 21 4.73 -11.31 11.28
C GLU A 21 3.67 -10.46 10.59
N LYS A 22 3.52 -9.21 11.04
CA LYS A 22 2.72 -8.23 10.30
C LYS A 22 3.29 -8.24 8.88
N GLN A 23 2.53 -8.77 7.93
CA GLN A 23 2.95 -8.86 6.54
C GLN A 23 3.30 -7.44 6.08
N GLU A 24 4.53 -7.27 5.64
CA GLU A 24 5.01 -5.96 5.15
C GLU A 24 4.31 -5.69 3.82
N LEU A 25 3.53 -4.61 3.77
CA LEU A 25 2.87 -4.15 2.56
C LEU A 25 3.91 -3.84 1.49
N THR A 26 3.74 -4.44 0.31
CA THR A 26 4.61 -4.21 -0.84
C THR A 26 3.92 -3.34 -1.88
N ILE A 27 4.66 -2.95 -2.91
CA ILE A 27 4.07 -2.23 -4.04
C ILE A 27 3.05 -3.08 -4.79
N GLU A 28 3.28 -4.40 -4.89
CA GLU A 28 2.37 -5.33 -5.54
C GLU A 28 1.01 -5.39 -4.86
N ASP A 29 0.95 -5.30 -3.52
CA ASP A 29 -0.31 -5.26 -2.77
C ASP A 29 -1.13 -4.02 -3.12
N ILE A 30 -0.45 -2.88 -3.28
CA ILE A 30 -1.08 -1.60 -3.64
C ILE A 30 -1.62 -1.67 -5.07
N LEU A 31 -0.85 -2.21 -6.01
CA LEU A 31 -1.27 -2.38 -7.40
C LEU A 31 -2.46 -3.35 -7.52
N LEU A 32 -2.46 -4.43 -6.74
CA LEU A 32 -3.58 -5.37 -6.68
C LEU A 32 -4.86 -4.69 -6.16
N ALA A 33 -4.74 -3.80 -5.16
CA ALA A 33 -5.88 -3.03 -4.66
C ALA A 33 -6.47 -2.11 -5.74
N LEU A 34 -5.62 -1.47 -6.55
CA LEU A 34 -6.08 -0.66 -7.71
C LEU A 34 -6.79 -1.53 -8.75
N ASP A 35 -6.22 -2.70 -9.08
CA ASP A 35 -6.79 -3.63 -10.06
C ASP A 35 -8.16 -4.16 -9.62
N ASN A 36 -8.34 -4.46 -8.33
CA ASN A 36 -9.61 -4.92 -7.77
C ASN A 36 -10.74 -3.88 -7.91
N GLU A 37 -10.39 -2.59 -7.88
CA GLU A 37 -11.33 -1.47 -8.09
C GLU A 37 -11.43 -1.03 -9.57
N GLY A 38 -10.76 -1.76 -10.47
CA GLY A 38 -10.70 -1.45 -11.89
C GLY A 38 -10.13 -0.06 -12.15
N ILE A 39 -9.06 0.31 -11.44
CA ILE A 39 -8.31 1.55 -11.62
C ILE A 39 -7.09 1.23 -12.49
N GLU A 40 -7.08 1.77 -13.70
CA GLU A 40 -5.93 1.63 -14.60
C GLU A 40 -4.79 2.56 -14.17
N TYR A 41 -3.56 2.04 -14.22
CA TYR A 41 -2.35 2.77 -13.85
C TYR A 41 -1.21 2.50 -14.84
N ASN A 42 -0.33 3.48 -15.03
CA ASN A 42 0.90 3.36 -15.79
C ASN A 42 2.08 3.89 -14.98
N GLU A 43 3.14 3.10 -14.83
CA GLU A 43 4.33 3.52 -14.10
C GLU A 43 5.00 4.72 -14.80
N MET A 44 5.43 5.69 -14.00
CA MET A 44 6.14 6.88 -14.44
C MET A 44 7.60 6.83 -13.97
N SER A 45 8.46 7.59 -14.66
CA SER A 45 9.82 7.84 -14.21
C SER A 45 9.84 8.45 -12.79
N GLN A 46 10.87 8.08 -12.01
CA GLN A 46 11.04 8.45 -10.60
C GLN A 46 10.79 9.94 -10.30
N ILE A 47 10.22 10.17 -9.12
CA ILE A 47 9.82 11.48 -8.60
C ILE A 47 10.76 11.93 -7.48
N PRO A 48 10.70 13.21 -7.07
CA PRO A 48 11.39 13.66 -5.87
C PRO A 48 11.00 12.83 -4.65
N GLU A 49 12.03 12.31 -3.98
CA GLU A 49 11.89 11.45 -2.82
C GLU A 49 11.56 12.27 -1.56
N LEU A 50 10.71 11.73 -0.69
CA LEU A 50 10.45 12.33 0.63
C LEU A 50 11.56 11.93 1.60
N ARG A 51 11.74 12.73 2.65
CA ARG A 51 12.74 12.42 3.68
C ARG A 51 12.48 11.03 4.27
N SER A 52 13.54 10.25 4.48
CA SER A 52 13.49 8.91 5.07
C SER A 52 12.70 7.86 4.26
N THR A 53 12.27 8.18 3.04
CA THR A 53 11.78 7.17 2.09
C THR A 53 12.92 6.19 1.75
N LYS A 54 12.56 4.93 1.55
CA LYS A 54 13.46 3.88 1.05
C LYS A 54 13.22 3.62 -0.43
N GLU A 55 11.95 3.51 -0.78
CA GLU A 55 11.49 3.24 -2.14
C GLU A 55 10.32 4.16 -2.44
N ASN A 56 10.28 4.68 -3.66
CA ASN A 56 9.15 5.48 -4.12
C ASN A 56 8.76 5.09 -5.53
N TYR A 57 7.46 5.16 -5.77
CA TYR A 57 6.85 4.84 -7.05
C TYR A 57 5.88 5.94 -7.44
N SER A 58 5.75 6.17 -8.73
CA SER A 58 4.79 7.13 -9.27
C SER A 58 4.04 6.47 -10.42
N TYR A 59 2.72 6.62 -10.40
CA TYR A 59 1.83 6.10 -11.43
C TYR A 59 0.93 7.20 -11.97
N GLU A 60 0.78 7.23 -13.29
CA GLU A 60 -0.26 8.01 -13.95
C GLU A 60 -1.54 7.17 -13.93
N LEU A 61 -2.63 7.73 -13.42
CA LEU A 61 -3.96 7.12 -13.48
C LEU A 61 -4.74 7.73 -14.64
N SER A 62 -5.95 7.25 -14.90
CA SER A 62 -6.85 7.86 -15.90
C SER A 62 -7.08 9.35 -15.64
N GLU A 63 -7.14 9.74 -14.36
CA GLU A 63 -7.22 11.13 -13.92
C GLU A 63 -6.32 11.32 -12.71
N GLY A 64 -5.29 12.16 -12.85
CA GLY A 64 -4.36 12.45 -11.76
C GLY A 64 -3.25 11.41 -11.61
N ARG A 65 -2.51 11.51 -10.51
CA ARG A 65 -1.28 10.74 -10.27
C ARG A 65 -1.27 10.13 -8.89
N LEU A 66 -0.83 8.89 -8.80
CA LEU A 66 -0.60 8.20 -7.53
C LEU A 66 0.90 8.21 -7.23
N ARG A 67 1.28 8.57 -6.01
CA ARG A 67 2.65 8.47 -5.51
C ARG A 67 2.66 7.57 -4.29
N VAL A 68 3.54 6.58 -4.30
CA VAL A 68 3.68 5.62 -3.20
C VAL A 68 5.07 5.79 -2.60
N HIS A 69 5.14 5.90 -1.29
CA HIS A 69 6.39 6.01 -0.53
C HIS A 69 6.46 4.89 0.51
N LEU A 70 7.48 4.07 0.43
CA LEU A 70 7.79 3.01 1.39
C LEU A 70 8.89 3.50 2.33
N PHE A 71 8.66 3.40 3.63
CA PHE A 71 9.56 3.88 4.69
C PHE A 71 10.23 2.71 5.42
N SER A 72 11.27 3.02 6.20
CA SER A 72 11.91 2.01 7.05
C SER A 72 11.06 1.62 8.26
N SER A 73 10.23 2.55 8.73
CA SER A 73 9.43 2.43 9.94
C SER A 73 8.10 3.19 9.85
N ASP A 74 7.14 2.81 10.69
CA ASP A 74 5.86 3.52 10.84
C ASP A 74 6.10 4.94 11.39
N GLU A 75 7.13 5.14 12.23
CA GLU A 75 7.51 6.45 12.77
C GLU A 75 7.99 7.40 11.66
N ASP A 76 8.87 6.95 10.76
CA ASP A 76 9.35 7.76 9.63
C ASP A 76 8.17 8.23 8.74
N ARG A 77 7.25 7.31 8.45
CA ARG A 77 6.04 7.60 7.68
C ARG A 77 5.17 8.64 8.39
N LYS A 78 4.99 8.52 9.70
CA LYS A 78 4.18 9.44 10.52
C LYS A 78 4.80 10.83 10.62
N GLU A 79 6.13 10.93 10.75
CA GLU A 79 6.84 12.22 10.75
C GLU A 79 6.57 12.98 9.44
N VAL A 80 6.66 12.28 8.30
CA VAL A 80 6.40 12.89 6.99
C VAL A 80 4.92 13.21 6.78
N GLN A 81 3.99 12.36 7.21
CA GLN A 81 2.55 12.63 7.08
C GLN A 81 2.11 13.82 7.95
N ALA A 82 2.76 14.03 9.11
CA ALA A 82 2.45 15.14 10.00
C ALA A 82 3.03 16.49 9.52
N ASP A 83 3.95 16.48 8.56
CA ASP A 83 4.51 17.70 7.97
C ASP A 83 3.46 18.37 7.07
N PRO A 84 3.02 19.61 7.38
CA PRO A 84 2.05 20.33 6.55
C PRO A 84 2.62 20.75 5.18
N TYR A 85 3.94 20.75 5.02
CA TYR A 85 4.62 21.08 3.77
C TYR A 85 5.77 20.10 3.50
N PRO A 86 5.47 18.81 3.21
CA PRO A 86 6.49 17.82 2.94
C PRO A 86 7.37 18.36 1.81
N THR A 87 8.64 18.60 2.09
CA THR A 87 9.50 19.49 1.27
C THR A 87 9.62 19.05 -0.20
N ALA A 88 9.31 17.79 -0.52
CA ALA A 88 9.31 17.25 -1.88
C ALA A 88 7.96 17.39 -2.63
N MET A 89 6.90 17.88 -1.99
CA MET A 89 5.58 18.07 -2.61
C MET A 89 5.37 19.52 -3.05
N PHE A 90 5.20 19.71 -4.36
CA PHE A 90 4.93 21.02 -4.98
C PHE A 90 3.45 21.44 -4.92
N ALA A 91 2.56 20.57 -4.44
CA ALA A 91 1.13 20.81 -4.35
C ALA A 91 0.52 20.00 -3.19
N THR A 92 -0.62 20.44 -2.67
CA THR A 92 -1.41 19.68 -1.70
C THR A 92 -2.04 18.48 -2.40
N PRO A 93 -1.95 17.27 -1.82
CA PRO A 93 -2.61 16.09 -2.36
C PRO A 93 -4.14 16.24 -2.33
N THR A 94 -4.79 15.63 -3.31
CA THR A 94 -6.25 15.50 -3.39
C THR A 94 -6.76 14.51 -2.34
N ALA A 95 -6.04 13.40 -2.14
CA ALA A 95 -6.27 12.43 -1.07
C ALA A 95 -4.95 11.83 -0.58
N THR A 96 -4.91 11.34 0.66
CA THR A 96 -3.72 10.75 1.29
C THR A 96 -4.13 9.53 2.10
N TYR A 97 -3.42 8.41 1.92
CA TYR A 97 -3.68 7.14 2.61
C TYR A 97 -2.39 6.63 3.26
N GLY A 98 -2.46 6.00 4.43
CA GLY A 98 -1.24 5.65 5.17
C GLY A 98 -1.37 4.45 6.10
N LEU A 99 -0.78 3.32 5.69
CA LEU A 99 -0.79 2.07 6.46
C LEU A 99 0.62 1.60 6.77
N HIS A 100 0.90 1.31 8.04
CA HIS A 100 2.23 0.88 8.49
C HIS A 100 3.36 1.80 8.00
N LYS A 101 4.24 1.29 7.14
CA LYS A 101 5.39 1.99 6.55
C LYS A 101 5.09 2.57 5.16
N VAL A 102 3.83 2.59 4.72
CA VAL A 102 3.41 3.04 3.39
C VAL A 102 2.67 4.36 3.49
N LEU A 103 3.04 5.34 2.68
CA LEU A 103 2.28 6.57 2.48
C LEU A 103 1.96 6.74 1.00
N ILE A 104 0.68 6.97 0.70
CA ILE A 104 0.17 7.12 -0.66
C ILE A 104 -0.42 8.52 -0.80
N PHE A 105 -0.01 9.24 -1.85
CA PHE A 105 -0.61 10.51 -2.24
C PHE A 105 -1.30 10.38 -3.57
N TYR A 106 -2.55 10.83 -3.64
CA TYR A 106 -3.26 11.04 -4.89
C TYR A 106 -3.27 12.53 -5.22
N MET A 107 -2.74 12.88 -6.40
CA MET A 107 -2.43 14.24 -6.80
C MET A 107 -3.21 14.63 -8.06
N GLN A 108 -3.70 15.87 -8.10
CA GLN A 108 -4.33 16.46 -9.31
C GLN A 108 -5.49 15.61 -9.83
N GLY A 109 -6.25 15.02 -8.91
CA GLY A 109 -7.32 14.10 -9.20
C GLY A 109 -8.71 14.72 -9.24
N ASN A 110 -9.72 13.87 -9.36
CA ASN A 110 -11.12 14.24 -9.23
C ASN A 110 -11.83 13.43 -8.13
N ASP A 111 -12.97 13.94 -7.66
CA ASP A 111 -13.73 13.31 -6.56
C ASP A 111 -14.23 11.90 -6.89
N ARG A 112 -14.46 11.61 -8.19
CA ARG A 112 -14.92 10.30 -8.65
C ARG A 112 -13.87 9.22 -8.44
N LEU A 113 -12.61 9.51 -8.76
CA LEU A 113 -11.52 8.55 -8.57
C LEU A 113 -11.10 8.49 -7.10
N VAL A 114 -11.21 9.58 -6.34
CA VAL A 114 -11.07 9.54 -4.87
C VAL A 114 -12.01 8.50 -4.26
N THR A 115 -13.30 8.49 -4.63
CA THR A 115 -14.25 7.51 -4.09
C THR A 115 -13.83 6.05 -4.36
N LYS A 116 -13.21 5.78 -5.51
CA LYS A 116 -12.69 4.44 -5.83
C LYS A 116 -11.43 4.11 -5.03
N LEU A 117 -10.57 5.10 -4.82
CA LEU A 117 -9.35 4.94 -4.02
C LEU A 117 -9.68 4.75 -2.54
N ASP A 118 -10.70 5.45 -2.01
CA ASP A 118 -11.21 5.22 -0.66
C ASP A 118 -11.67 3.76 -0.48
N SER A 119 -12.34 3.19 -1.50
CA SER A 119 -12.70 1.76 -1.52
C SER A 119 -11.48 0.85 -1.61
N ALA A 120 -10.52 1.17 -2.50
CA ALA A 120 -9.30 0.39 -2.68
C ALA A 120 -8.44 0.33 -1.41
N PHE A 121 -8.47 1.42 -0.63
CA PHE A 121 -7.57 1.66 0.49
C PHE A 121 -8.33 1.85 1.81
N GLU A 122 -9.52 1.26 1.95
CA GLU A 122 -10.36 1.36 3.17
C GLU A 122 -9.58 0.93 4.43
N ASP A 123 -8.69 -0.07 4.30
CA ASP A 123 -7.85 -0.56 5.40
C ASP A 123 -6.63 0.32 5.70
N PHE A 124 -6.38 1.39 4.91
CA PHE A 124 -5.18 2.22 5.00
C PHE A 124 -5.37 3.53 5.79
N GLU A 125 -6.49 3.69 6.48
CA GLU A 125 -6.81 4.86 7.32
C GLU A 125 -6.39 4.71 8.80
#